data_AF-T0LR84-F1
#
_entry.id   AF-T0LR84-F1
#
_cell.length_a   1.000
_cell.length_b   1.000
_cell.length_c   1.000
_cell.angle_alpha   90.00
_cell.angle_beta   90.00
_cell.angle_gamma   90.00
#
_symmetry.space_group_name_H-M   'P 1'
#
loop_
_entity.id
_entity.type
_entity.pdbx_description
1 polymer ?
#
loop_
_entity_poly.entity_id
_entity_poly.type
_entity_poly.pdbx_seq_one_letter_code
_entity_poly.pdbx_strand_id
1 'polypeptide(L)'
;MDKSMLSGKEGKIRILGFLLLVDFIVTMVILFTDKNLQNDFGIYHGSGYFLHWYGLLVTGILDIVGAIILFVKPQKLFLIFGTIWSLFMIGFTFGDIFLYSEVGLSNANQFATYLFGLSKYPGAESYYPGLYDLLVAIYIIAFGYALILLFKMKKE
;
A
#
# COMPACT_ATOMS: atom_id res chain seq x y z
N MET A 1 5.77 25.20 26.68
CA MET A 1 5.49 24.78 25.29
C MET A 1 4.00 24.95 25.07
N ASP A 2 3.59 25.82 24.15
CA ASP A 2 2.19 26.21 23.97
C ASP A 2 1.34 25.03 23.44
N LYS A 3 0.19 24.77 24.07
CA LYS A 3 -0.75 23.71 23.65
C LYS A 3 -1.28 23.95 22.23
N SER A 4 -1.29 25.20 21.77
CA SER A 4 -1.66 25.55 20.39
C SER A 4 -0.67 24.99 19.35
N MET A 5 0.63 24.99 19.64
CA MET A 5 1.67 24.41 18.77
C MET A 5 1.64 22.88 18.74
N LEU A 6 1.26 22.24 19.86
CA LEU A 6 1.13 20.78 19.93
C LEU A 6 -0.03 20.28 19.05
N SER A 7 -1.19 20.93 19.12
CA SER A 7 -2.37 20.65 18.27
C SER A 7 -2.04 20.65 16.77
N GLY A 8 -1.28 21.65 16.30
CA GLY A 8 -0.92 21.76 14.88
C GLY A 8 0.07 20.70 14.38
N LYS A 9 0.98 20.23 15.24
CA LYS A 9 1.93 19.15 14.89
C LYS A 9 1.24 17.80 14.87
N GLU A 10 0.41 17.54 15.88
CA GLU A 10 -0.37 16.31 15.97
C GLU A 10 -1.32 16.16 14.78
N GLY A 11 -2.00 17.24 14.39
CA GLY A 11 -2.86 17.25 13.21
C GLY A 11 -2.12 16.88 11.91
N LYS A 12 -0.88 17.35 11.74
CA LYS A 12 -0.04 16.98 10.58
C LYS A 12 0.34 15.50 10.61
N ILE A 13 0.71 14.96 11.76
CA ILE A 13 1.03 13.51 11.87
C ILE A 13 -0.20 12.65 11.54
N ARG A 14 -1.41 13.08 11.94
CA ARG A 14 -2.66 12.40 11.61
C ARG A 14 -2.98 12.37 10.11
N ILE A 15 -2.44 13.29 9.30
CA ILE A 15 -2.58 13.24 7.84
C ILE A 15 -1.90 11.99 7.27
N LEU A 16 -0.73 11.60 7.80
CA LEU A 16 -0.12 10.32 7.41
C LEU A 16 -1.02 9.14 7.79
N GLY A 17 -1.63 9.17 8.97
CA GLY A 17 -2.59 8.15 9.39
C GLY A 17 -3.79 8.05 8.45
N PHE A 18 -4.29 9.19 7.96
CA PHE A 18 -5.33 9.22 6.93
C PHE A 18 -4.87 8.60 5.61
N LEU A 19 -3.65 8.91 5.14
CA LEU A 19 -3.13 8.33 3.90
C LEU A 19 -3.00 6.80 4.00
N LEU A 20 -2.46 6.27 5.11
CA LEU A 20 -2.41 4.82 5.36
C LEU A 20 -3.81 4.20 5.44
N LEU A 21 -4.81 4.90 5.99
CA LEU A 21 -6.20 4.43 5.97
C LEU A 21 -6.74 4.33 4.53
N VAL A 22 -6.39 5.28 3.65
CA VAL A 22 -6.77 5.21 2.24
C VAL A 22 -6.06 4.04 1.54
N ASP A 23 -4.77 3.82 1.81
CA ASP A 23 -4.02 2.65 1.30
C ASP A 23 -4.69 1.33 1.71
N PHE A 24 -5.12 1.22 2.97
CA PHE A 24 -5.90 0.06 3.44
C PHE A 24 -7.19 -0.13 2.65
N ILE A 25 -7.95 0.95 2.43
CA ILE A 25 -9.22 0.88 1.67
C ILE A 25 -8.95 0.41 0.24
N VAL A 26 -7.96 1.00 -0.44
CA VAL A 26 -7.58 0.59 -1.81
C VAL A 26 -7.14 -0.88 -1.83
N THR A 27 -6.34 -1.30 -0.85
CA THR A 27 -5.92 -2.68 -0.69
C THR A 27 -7.10 -3.63 -0.54
N MET A 28 -8.11 -3.29 0.28
CA MET A 28 -9.33 -4.09 0.40
C MET A 28 -10.09 -4.16 -0.94
N VAL A 29 -10.20 -3.03 -1.66
CA VAL A 29 -10.84 -3.03 -2.98
C VAL A 29 -10.12 -3.98 -3.93
N ILE A 30 -8.78 -3.98 -3.96
CA ILE A 30 -8.00 -4.94 -4.77
C ILE A 30 -8.35 -6.37 -4.35
N LEU A 31 -8.22 -6.72 -3.07
CA LEU A 31 -8.45 -8.08 -2.58
C LEU A 31 -9.86 -8.62 -2.88
N PHE A 32 -10.89 -7.76 -2.86
CA PHE A 32 -12.27 -8.15 -3.13
C PHE A 32 -12.62 -8.20 -4.62
N THR A 33 -11.99 -7.36 -5.43
CA THR A 33 -12.38 -7.19 -6.85
C THR A 33 -11.48 -7.96 -7.81
N ASP A 34 -10.24 -8.23 -7.43
CA ASP A 34 -9.28 -8.95 -8.25
C ASP A 34 -9.47 -10.46 -8.11
N LYS A 35 -10.06 -11.06 -9.14
CA LYS A 35 -10.33 -12.49 -9.18
C LYS A 35 -9.09 -13.34 -9.39
N ASN A 36 -8.04 -12.79 -10.00
CA ASN A 36 -6.79 -13.50 -10.19
C ASN A 36 -6.08 -13.73 -8.83
N LEU A 37 -6.24 -12.82 -7.87
CA LEU A 37 -5.74 -13.04 -6.51
C LEU A 37 -6.55 -14.11 -5.75
N GLN A 38 -7.84 -14.23 -6.06
CA GLN A 38 -8.73 -15.17 -5.36
C GLN A 38 -8.60 -16.61 -5.85
N ASN A 39 -8.06 -16.81 -7.06
CA ASN A 39 -7.93 -18.12 -7.72
C ASN A 39 -6.47 -18.52 -8.03
N ASP A 40 -5.49 -17.78 -7.50
CA ASP A 40 -4.05 -17.93 -7.78
C ASP A 40 -3.68 -17.85 -9.26
N PHE A 41 -4.23 -16.89 -9.99
CA PHE A 41 -3.98 -16.71 -11.43
C PHE A 41 -4.31 -17.98 -12.25
N GLY A 42 -5.24 -18.81 -11.77
CA GLY A 42 -5.64 -20.05 -12.41
C GLY A 42 -4.67 -21.23 -12.18
N ILE A 43 -3.67 -21.09 -11.31
CA ILE A 43 -2.75 -22.19 -10.97
C ILE A 43 -3.44 -23.22 -10.06
N TYR A 44 -4.35 -22.78 -9.18
CA TYR A 44 -5.05 -23.65 -8.24
C TYR A 44 -6.58 -23.51 -8.34
N HIS A 45 -7.23 -24.49 -8.95
CA HIS A 45 -8.69 -24.55 -9.13
C HIS A 45 -9.45 -25.20 -7.95
N GLY A 46 -8.94 -25.06 -6.71
CA GLY A 46 -9.49 -25.73 -5.53
C GLY A 46 -9.45 -24.86 -4.28
N SER A 47 -10.46 -24.01 -4.11
CA SER A 47 -10.81 -23.20 -2.92
C SER A 47 -9.71 -22.34 -2.24
N GLY A 48 -9.77 -21.03 -2.51
CA GLY A 48 -9.56 -19.98 -1.50
C GLY A 48 -8.15 -19.41 -1.39
N TYR A 49 -8.08 -18.07 -1.39
CA TYR A 49 -7.00 -17.17 -0.98
C TYR A 49 -5.59 -17.76 -0.88
N PHE A 50 -4.69 -17.29 -1.75
CA PHE A 50 -3.34 -17.82 -1.89
C PHE A 50 -2.29 -16.89 -1.29
N LEU A 51 -1.01 -17.30 -1.33
CA LEU A 51 0.09 -16.56 -0.72
C LEU A 51 0.11 -15.09 -1.14
N HIS A 52 -0.16 -14.80 -2.41
CA HIS A 52 -0.20 -13.43 -2.93
C HIS A 52 -1.36 -12.61 -2.33
N TRP A 53 -2.55 -13.21 -2.21
CA TRP A 53 -3.69 -12.57 -1.56
C TRP A 53 -3.43 -12.32 -0.07
N TYR A 54 -2.88 -13.31 0.65
CA TYR A 54 -2.52 -13.15 2.06
C TYR A 54 -1.39 -12.15 2.27
N GLY A 55 -0.41 -12.09 1.36
CA GLY A 55 0.66 -11.09 1.40
C GLY A 55 0.10 -9.67 1.36
N LEU A 56 -0.78 -9.40 0.39
CA LEU A 56 -1.43 -8.10 0.25
C LEU A 56 -2.44 -7.81 1.40
N LEU A 57 -3.10 -8.83 1.96
CA LEU A 57 -3.91 -8.65 3.16
C LEU A 57 -3.06 -8.20 4.35
N VAL A 58 -1.91 -8.82 4.57
CA VAL A 58 -1.02 -8.47 5.69
C VAL A 58 -0.56 -7.02 5.58
N THR A 59 -0.23 -6.54 4.38
CA THR A 59 0.15 -5.13 4.20
C THR A 59 -1.01 -4.19 4.51
N GLY A 60 -2.22 -4.51 4.06
CA GLY A 60 -3.41 -3.74 4.43
C GLY A 60 -3.70 -3.72 5.94
N ILE A 61 -3.50 -4.85 6.63
CA ILE A 61 -3.63 -4.91 8.10
C ILE A 61 -2.61 -3.99 8.78
N LEU A 62 -1.37 -3.97 8.29
CA LEU A 62 -0.33 -3.09 8.83
C LEU A 62 -0.64 -1.62 8.57
N ASP A 63 -1.23 -1.27 7.43
CA ASP A 63 -1.68 0.09 7.13
C ASP A 63 -2.76 0.57 8.09
N ILE A 64 -3.82 -0.22 8.33
CA ILE A 64 -4.88 0.18 9.26
C ILE A 64 -4.38 0.25 10.70
N VAL A 65 -3.50 -0.66 11.12
CA VAL A 65 -2.86 -0.59 12.44
C VAL A 65 -2.00 0.68 12.56
N GLY A 66 -1.20 0.99 11.53
CA GLY A 66 -0.41 2.22 11.46
C GLY A 66 -1.28 3.48 11.51
N ALA A 67 -2.38 3.50 10.76
CA ALA A 67 -3.36 4.58 10.76
C ALA A 67 -3.95 4.81 12.15
N ILE A 68 -4.45 3.76 12.80
CA ILE A 68 -5.01 3.83 14.17
C ILE A 68 -3.97 4.37 15.15
N ILE A 69 -2.73 3.87 15.11
CA ILE A 69 -1.66 4.32 15.98
C ILE A 69 -1.37 5.81 15.77
N LEU A 70 -1.31 6.29 14.51
CA LEU A 70 -1.06 7.71 14.22
C LEU A 70 -2.23 8.62 14.62
N PHE A 71 -3.47 8.13 14.57
CA PHE A 71 -4.64 8.87 15.06
C PHE A 71 -4.63 9.01 16.59
N VAL A 72 -4.36 7.91 17.30
CA VAL A 72 -4.41 7.87 18.78
C VAL A 72 -3.14 8.43 19.42
N LYS A 73 -1.98 8.18 18.83
CA LYS A 73 -0.65 8.56 19.33
C LYS A 73 0.17 9.27 18.24
N PRO A 74 -0.16 10.51 17.87
CA PRO A 74 0.55 11.28 16.85
C PRO A 74 1.93 11.74 17.34
N GLN A 75 2.90 10.83 17.36
CA GLN A 75 4.26 11.06 17.85
C GLN A 75 5.29 10.91 16.73
N LYS A 76 6.42 11.61 16.86
CA LYS A 76 7.53 11.59 15.89
C LYS A 76 8.05 10.17 15.61
N LEU A 77 8.08 9.29 16.61
CA LEU A 77 8.51 7.91 16.44
C LEU A 77 7.63 7.15 15.44
N PHE A 78 6.31 7.26 15.57
CA PHE A 78 5.36 6.62 14.66
C PHE A 78 5.35 7.27 13.28
N LEU A 79 5.62 8.57 13.19
CA LEU A 79 5.86 9.23 11.90
C LEU A 79 7.06 8.61 11.16
N ILE A 80 8.17 8.33 11.87
CA ILE A 80 9.35 7.67 11.28
C ILE A 80 8.99 6.25 10.81
N PHE A 81 8.31 5.46 11.65
CA PHE A 81 7.90 4.11 11.24
C PHE A 81 6.96 4.13 10.04
N GLY A 82 5.97 5.03 10.02
CA GLY A 82 5.10 5.20 8.86
C GLY A 82 5.88 5.63 7.61
N THR A 83 6.89 6.48 7.74
CA THR A 83 7.76 6.87 6.60
C THR A 83 8.54 5.67 6.04
N ILE A 84 9.16 4.88 6.91
CA ILE A 84 9.92 3.69 6.52
C ILE A 84 8.98 2.66 5.89
N TRP A 85 7.79 2.48 6.47
CA TRP A 85 6.78 1.59 5.95
C TRP A 85 6.30 2.00 4.55
N SER A 86 5.98 3.28 4.32
CA SER A 86 5.60 3.76 2.98
C SER A 86 6.73 3.56 1.97
N LEU A 87 8.00 3.78 2.35
CA LEU A 87 9.14 3.51 1.46
C LEU A 87 9.27 2.02 1.14
N PHE A 88 9.14 1.17 2.16
CA PHE A 88 9.15 -0.29 2.00
C PHE A 88 8.02 -0.72 1.05
N MET A 89 6.81 -0.20 1.22
CA MET A 89 5.66 -0.56 0.39
C MET A 89 5.82 -0.16 -1.08
N ILE A 90 6.39 1.02 -1.36
CA ILE A 90 6.76 1.40 -2.74
C ILE A 90 7.70 0.35 -3.35
N GLY A 91 8.74 -0.03 -2.62
CA GLY A 91 9.69 -1.06 -3.05
C GLY A 91 9.05 -2.44 -3.19
N PHE A 92 8.16 -2.81 -2.26
CA PHE A 92 7.45 -4.08 -2.24
C PHE A 92 6.55 -4.22 -3.46
N THR A 93 5.73 -3.22 -3.79
CA THR A 93 4.81 -3.29 -4.94
C THR A 93 5.55 -3.35 -6.28
N PHE A 94 6.70 -2.66 -6.43
CA PHE A 94 7.54 -2.85 -7.60
C PHE A 94 8.27 -4.20 -7.60
N GLY A 95 8.70 -4.65 -6.43
CA GLY A 95 9.37 -5.95 -6.25
C GLY A 95 8.46 -7.12 -6.59
N ASP A 96 7.15 -6.96 -6.42
CA ASP A 96 6.14 -7.96 -6.73
C ASP A 96 6.20 -8.44 -8.20
N ILE A 97 6.62 -7.57 -9.12
CA ILE A 97 6.87 -7.90 -10.52
C ILE A 97 7.82 -9.10 -10.67
N PHE A 98 8.76 -9.30 -9.75
CA PHE A 98 9.72 -10.41 -9.79
C PHE A 98 9.11 -11.76 -9.41
N LEU A 99 7.89 -11.79 -8.85
CA LEU A 99 7.15 -13.01 -8.55
C LEU A 99 6.32 -13.50 -9.76
N TYR A 100 6.59 -12.99 -10.97
CA TYR A 100 5.86 -13.35 -12.19
C TYR A 100 5.77 -14.85 -12.46
N SER A 101 6.81 -15.62 -12.12
CA SER A 101 6.83 -17.08 -12.33
C SER A 101 5.92 -17.82 -11.35
N GLU A 102 5.74 -17.29 -10.14
CA GLU A 102 4.87 -17.86 -9.10
C GLU A 102 3.39 -17.73 -9.50
N VAL A 103 3.06 -16.73 -10.31
CA VAL A 103 1.71 -16.47 -10.84
C VAL A 103 1.51 -16.96 -12.28
N GLY A 104 2.42 -17.80 -12.77
CA GLY A 104 2.26 -18.50 -14.05
C GLY A 104 2.49 -17.64 -15.29
N LEU A 105 3.03 -16.43 -15.12
CA LEU A 105 3.42 -15.55 -16.22
C LEU A 105 4.82 -15.89 -16.72
N SER A 106 5.09 -15.63 -18.00
CA SER A 106 6.35 -16.03 -18.64
C SER A 106 7.49 -15.05 -18.40
N ASN A 107 7.20 -13.80 -18.03
CA ASN A 107 8.19 -12.77 -17.75
C ASN A 107 7.65 -11.63 -16.88
N ALA A 108 8.58 -10.89 -16.28
CA ALA A 108 8.32 -9.71 -15.46
C ALA A 108 7.47 -8.63 -16.17
N ASN A 109 7.67 -8.40 -17.47
CA ASN A 109 6.95 -7.35 -18.19
C ASN A 109 5.44 -7.64 -18.29
N GLN A 110 5.06 -8.91 -18.44
CA GLN A 110 3.65 -9.32 -18.40
C GLN A 110 3.04 -9.01 -17.04
N PHE A 111 3.75 -9.32 -15.95
CA PHE A 111 3.22 -9.06 -14.61
C PHE A 111 3.17 -7.57 -14.29
N ALA A 112 4.16 -6.79 -14.74
CA ALA A 112 4.12 -5.34 -14.65
C ALA A 112 2.94 -4.75 -15.43
N THR A 113 2.62 -5.27 -16.61
CA THR A 113 1.45 -4.83 -17.41
C THR A 113 0.14 -5.20 -16.71
N TYR A 114 0.09 -6.35 -16.04
CA TYR A 114 -1.05 -6.75 -15.23
C TYR A 114 -1.29 -5.80 -14.05
N LEU A 115 -0.23 -5.52 -13.27
CA LEU A 115 -0.30 -4.67 -12.07
C LEU A 115 -0.53 -3.20 -12.44
N PHE A 116 0.27 -2.64 -13.34
CA PHE A 116 0.37 -1.20 -13.62
C PHE A 116 -0.20 -0.77 -14.99
N GLY A 117 -0.98 -1.65 -15.62
CA GLY A 117 -1.58 -1.36 -16.92
C GLY A 117 -2.84 -0.49 -16.81
N LEU A 118 -2.98 0.49 -17.70
CA LEU A 118 -4.21 1.29 -17.84
C LEU A 118 -5.37 0.53 -18.50
N SER A 119 -5.09 -0.63 -19.09
CA SER A 119 -6.06 -1.52 -19.72
C SER A 119 -5.95 -2.93 -19.14
N LYS A 120 -7.06 -3.66 -19.16
CA LYS A 120 -7.10 -5.06 -18.69
C LYS A 120 -6.06 -5.92 -19.42
N TYR A 121 -5.26 -6.66 -18.66
CA TYR A 121 -4.32 -7.63 -19.23
C TYR A 121 -5.06 -8.76 -19.96
N PRO A 122 -4.67 -9.11 -21.21
CA PRO A 122 -5.32 -10.16 -21.97
C PRO A 122 -5.25 -11.52 -21.25
N GLY A 123 -6.39 -12.21 -21.16
CA GLY A 123 -6.48 -13.52 -20.50
C GLY A 123 -6.61 -13.47 -18.97
N ALA A 124 -6.48 -12.31 -18.33
CA ALA A 124 -6.75 -12.16 -16.91
C ALA A 124 -8.26 -12.28 -16.59
N GLU A 125 -8.57 -12.74 -15.38
CA GLU A 125 -9.92 -12.71 -14.83
C GLU A 125 -10.38 -11.27 -14.53
N SER A 126 -11.56 -11.11 -13.93
CA SER A 126 -12.09 -9.77 -13.59
C SER A 126 -11.24 -9.09 -12.52
N TYR A 127 -10.83 -7.84 -12.77
CA TYR A 127 -10.21 -6.92 -11.82
C TYR A 127 -10.38 -5.49 -12.32
N TYR A 128 -10.07 -4.48 -11.50
CA TYR A 128 -10.04 -3.07 -11.92
C TYR A 128 -8.61 -2.63 -12.23
N PRO A 129 -8.26 -2.31 -13.49
CA PRO A 129 -6.96 -1.76 -13.85
C PRO A 129 -6.70 -0.43 -13.14
N GLY A 130 -5.43 -0.13 -12.83
CA GLY A 130 -5.04 1.12 -12.18
C GLY A 130 -5.12 1.15 -10.65
N LEU A 131 -5.66 0.10 -10.00
CA LEU A 131 -5.73 0.07 -8.53
C LEU A 131 -4.35 -0.06 -7.87
N TYR A 132 -3.43 -0.84 -8.45
CA TYR A 132 -2.05 -0.92 -7.97
C TYR A 132 -1.29 0.38 -8.24
N ASP A 133 -1.51 1.05 -9.38
CA ASP A 133 -0.97 2.40 -9.63
C ASP A 133 -1.44 3.40 -8.58
N LEU A 134 -2.73 3.38 -8.25
CA LEU A 134 -3.32 4.23 -7.23
C LEU A 134 -2.70 3.95 -5.86
N LEU A 135 -2.57 2.67 -5.49
CA LEU A 135 -1.95 2.24 -4.23
C LEU A 135 -0.50 2.76 -4.13
N VAL A 136 0.32 2.54 -5.16
CA VAL A 136 1.71 3.04 -5.19
C VAL A 136 1.75 4.57 -5.14
N ALA A 137 0.87 5.25 -5.87
CA ALA A 137 0.81 6.71 -5.87
C ALA A 137 0.50 7.27 -4.47
N ILE A 138 -0.42 6.65 -3.73
CA ILE A 138 -0.73 7.07 -2.36
C ILE A 138 0.45 6.81 -1.43
N TYR A 139 1.14 5.66 -1.51
CA TYR A 139 2.36 5.44 -0.72
C TYR A 139 3.47 6.44 -1.05
N ILE A 140 3.65 6.83 -2.32
CA ILE A 140 4.60 7.88 -2.73
C ILE A 140 4.23 9.22 -2.07
N ILE A 141 2.94 9.58 -2.08
CA ILE A 141 2.44 10.80 -1.42
C ILE A 141 2.65 10.72 0.10
N ALA A 142 2.35 9.57 0.72
CA ALA A 142 2.54 9.33 2.15
C ALA A 142 4.01 9.47 2.55
N PHE A 143 4.91 8.82 1.81
CA PHE A 143 6.35 8.92 2.03
C PHE A 143 6.87 10.35 1.86
N GLY A 144 6.54 11.01 0.75
CA GLY A 144 6.96 12.39 0.48
C GLY A 144 6.44 13.36 1.54
N TYR A 145 5.18 13.24 1.93
CA TYR A 145 4.57 14.03 2.99
C TYR A 145 5.29 13.85 4.33
N ALA A 146 5.47 12.60 4.77
CA ALA A 146 6.07 12.28 6.04
C ALA A 146 7.54 12.72 6.12
N LEU A 147 8.27 12.56 5.01
CA LEU A 147 9.66 12.99 4.89
C LEU A 147 9.80 14.51 5.00
N ILE A 148 8.94 15.28 4.32
CA ILE A 148 8.89 16.75 4.42
C ILE A 148 8.61 17.17 5.87
N LEU A 149 7.67 16.50 6.54
CA LEU A 149 7.31 16.80 7.93
C LEU A 149 8.49 16.52 8.88
N LEU A 150 9.18 15.38 8.71
CA LEU A 150 10.38 15.04 9.49
C LEU A 150 11.49 16.07 9.32
N PHE A 151 11.73 16.56 8.09
CA PHE A 151 12.73 17.60 7.84
C PHE A 151 12.37 18.93 8.52
N LYS A 152 11.09 19.32 8.53
CA LYS A 152 10.63 20.52 9.25
C LYS A 152 10.83 20.38 10.76
N MET A 153 10.53 19.21 11.33
CA MET A 153 10.70 18.93 12.77
C MET A 153 12.16 18.82 13.23
N LYS A 154 13.15 18.73 12.32
CA LYS A 154 14.57 18.75 12.68
C LYS A 154 15.12 20.18 12.78
N LYS A 155 14.47 21.15 12.14
CA LYS A 155 14.89 22.56 12.11
C LYS A 155 14.35 23.39 13.29
N GLU A 156 13.34 22.86 13.98
CA GLU A 156 12.77 23.42 15.22
C GLU A 156 13.46 22.82 16.45
#